data_AF-A0A924WDJ2-F1
#
_entry.id   AF-A0A924WDJ2-F1
#
_cell.length_a   1.000
_cell.length_b   1.000
_cell.length_c   1.000
_cell.angle_alpha   90.00
_cell.angle_beta   90.00
_cell.angle_gamma   90.00
#
_symmetry.space_group_name_H-M   'P 1'
#
loop_
_entity.id
_entity.type
_entity.pdbx_description
1 polymer ?
#
loop_
_entity_poly.entity_id
_entity_poly.type
_entity_poly.pdbx_seq_one_letter_code
_entity_poly.pdbx_strand_id
1 'polypeptide(L)'
;MQTLENKVIVYDDSCPMCQAYTAGFVKAGWLKERQGFATVSPELLAKIDFNRARHEIPLLDTKTGEVTYGLSALFLIIGERMPIFKPLFRSRWFRPLLYPLYQIITYNRRIIAGSGASKTGCDCAPDVNLFYRWLYISLAVLGGAALSFPFWGHSGLAGSAFIITHLAILLAIAFVPKRLDFVGHWATVFLATSIVLRLMPGVGWLAAGVALGFAGWMWWRRWDKLR
;
A
#
# COMPACT_ATOMS: atom_id res chain seq x y z
N MET A 1 7.03 1.65 31.25
CA MET A 1 6.83 2.16 29.87
C MET A 1 8.16 2.17 29.10
N GLN A 2 8.80 1.02 28.92
CA GLN A 2 10.10 0.89 28.20
C GLN A 2 9.97 0.15 26.86
N THR A 3 8.76 -0.15 26.40
CA THR A 3 8.49 -1.16 25.36
C THR A 3 8.85 -0.73 23.95
N LEU A 4 9.01 0.57 23.66
CA LEU A 4 9.32 1.06 22.29
C LEU A 4 10.62 1.86 22.19
N GLU A 5 11.25 2.22 23.31
CA GLU A 5 12.40 3.14 23.28
C GLU A 5 13.63 2.55 22.60
N ASN A 6 13.80 1.23 22.69
CA ASN A 6 14.93 0.50 22.11
C ASN A 6 14.52 -0.23 20.83
N LYS A 7 13.39 0.15 20.23
CA LYS A 7 12.89 -0.52 19.03
C LYS A 7 13.16 0.31 17.78
N VAL A 8 13.75 -0.35 16.79
CA VAL A 8 14.04 0.21 15.46
C VAL A 8 13.15 -0.51 14.47
N ILE A 9 12.33 0.26 13.75
CA ILE A 9 11.56 -0.27 12.62
C ILE A 9 12.40 -0.19 11.35
N VAL A 10 12.61 -1.32 10.66
CA VAL A 10 13.36 -1.35 9.40
C VAL A 10 12.39 -1.46 8.23
N TYR A 11 12.49 -0.58 7.24
CA TYR A 11 11.51 -0.48 6.14
C TYR A 11 12.15 -0.56 4.75
N ASP A 12 11.30 -0.85 3.75
CA ASP A 12 11.68 -0.84 2.33
C ASP A 12 11.81 0.58 1.79
N ASP A 13 13.04 0.97 1.43
CA ASP A 13 13.39 2.26 0.85
C ASP A 13 12.71 2.51 -0.50
N SER A 14 12.27 1.46 -1.20
CA SER A 14 11.56 1.61 -2.49
C SER A 14 10.04 1.61 -2.34
N CYS A 15 9.52 1.60 -1.11
CA CYS A 15 8.08 1.58 -0.81
C CYS A 15 7.64 2.92 -0.20
N PRO A 16 7.05 3.86 -0.98
CA PRO A 16 6.58 5.14 -0.48
C PRO A 16 5.60 5.02 0.69
N MET A 17 4.73 4.01 0.67
CA MET A 17 3.82 3.73 1.79
C MET A 17 4.58 3.35 3.06
N CYS A 18 5.60 2.49 2.94
CA CYS A 18 6.43 2.04 4.05
C CYS A 18 7.21 3.20 4.66
N GLN A 19 7.77 4.07 3.82
CA GLN A 19 8.36 5.31 4.26
C GLN A 19 7.35 6.23 4.94
N ALA A 20 6.14 6.37 4.41
CA ALA A 20 5.15 7.29 4.95
C ALA A 20 4.70 6.89 6.36
N TYR A 21 4.25 5.64 6.58
CA TYR A 21 3.71 5.27 7.89
C TYR A 21 4.80 5.17 8.96
N THR A 22 6.01 4.68 8.63
CA THR A 22 7.11 4.62 9.59
C THR A 22 7.62 6.01 9.96
N ALA A 23 7.60 6.97 9.02
CA ALA A 23 7.88 8.38 9.33
C ALA A 23 6.80 8.94 10.26
N GLY A 24 5.53 8.58 10.02
CA GLY A 24 4.42 8.93 10.88
C GLY A 24 4.64 8.48 12.33
N PHE A 25 5.12 7.26 12.56
CA PHE A 25 5.45 6.78 13.92
C PHE A 25 6.54 7.60 14.59
N VAL A 26 7.61 7.96 13.89
CA VAL A 26 8.68 8.80 14.47
C VAL A 26 8.18 10.22 14.73
N LYS A 27 7.47 10.82 13.77
CA LYS A 27 6.90 12.17 13.90
C LYS A 27 5.88 12.28 15.04
N ALA A 28 5.10 11.24 15.28
CA ALA A 28 4.18 11.15 16.40
C ALA A 28 4.87 10.87 17.75
N GLY A 29 6.21 10.72 17.76
CA GLY A 29 6.99 10.36 18.94
C GLY A 29 6.76 8.92 19.41
N TRP A 30 6.21 8.05 18.55
CA TRP A 30 5.87 6.66 18.87
C TRP A 30 7.09 5.74 18.87
N LEU A 31 7.99 5.98 17.93
CA LEU A 31 9.31 5.35 17.83
C LEU A 31 10.38 6.43 17.86
N LYS A 32 11.54 6.11 18.44
CA LYS A 32 12.71 7.02 18.40
C LYS A 32 13.43 6.92 17.06
N GLU A 33 13.45 5.73 16.47
CA GLU A 33 14.31 5.44 15.33
C GLU A 33 13.61 4.56 14.28
N ARG A 34 13.95 4.81 13.02
CA ARG A 34 13.60 3.99 11.86
C ARG A 34 14.81 3.93 10.94
N GLN A 35 15.00 2.80 10.25
CA GLN A 35 16.10 2.64 9.29
C GLN A 35 15.59 2.02 7.99
N GLY A 36 16.19 2.38 6.87
CA GLY A 36 15.93 1.73 5.59
C GLY A 36 16.81 0.48 5.43
N PHE A 37 16.37 -0.53 4.70
CA PHE A 37 17.23 -1.69 4.38
C PHE A 37 18.53 -1.30 3.68
N ALA A 38 18.58 -0.19 2.94
CA ALA A 38 19.80 0.29 2.30
C ALA A 38 20.79 0.94 3.28
N THR A 39 20.33 1.33 4.48
CA THR A 39 21.11 2.12 5.45
C THR A 39 21.26 1.44 6.80
N VAL A 40 20.60 0.29 7.00
CA VAL A 40 20.67 -0.46 8.26
C VAL A 40 22.07 -1.02 8.47
N SER A 41 22.55 -0.95 9.71
CA SER A 41 23.89 -1.44 10.03
C SER A 41 24.00 -2.96 9.82
N PRO A 42 25.17 -3.48 9.41
CA PRO A 42 25.36 -4.92 9.21
C PRO A 42 25.01 -5.76 10.45
N GLU A 43 25.28 -5.24 11.65
CA GLU A 43 24.99 -5.91 12.92
C GLU A 43 23.48 -6.03 13.20
N LEU A 44 22.70 -5.01 12.85
CA LEU A 44 21.25 -5.05 12.97
C LEU A 44 20.64 -5.93 11.88
N LEU A 45 21.18 -5.85 10.66
CA LEU A 45 20.73 -6.66 9.53
C LEU A 45 20.93 -8.16 9.79
N ALA A 46 22.04 -8.54 10.44
CA ALA A 46 22.32 -9.94 10.80
C ALA A 46 21.28 -10.56 11.76
N LYS A 47 20.55 -9.73 12.52
CA LYS A 47 19.46 -10.17 13.42
C LYS A 47 18.13 -10.34 12.70
N ILE A 48 18.01 -9.84 11.47
CA ILE A 48 16.76 -9.83 10.72
C ILE A 48 16.80 -10.98 9.72
N ASP A 49 15.82 -11.88 9.81
CA ASP A 49 15.47 -12.77 8.71
C ASP A 49 15.04 -11.94 7.50
N PHE A 50 15.95 -11.78 6.54
CA PHE A 50 15.75 -10.95 5.37
C PHE A 50 14.62 -11.46 4.47
N ASN A 51 14.49 -12.78 4.30
CA ASN A 51 13.45 -13.38 3.47
C ASN A 51 12.06 -13.08 4.03
N ARG A 52 11.91 -13.17 5.35
CA ARG A 52 10.69 -12.76 6.03
C ARG A 52 10.47 -11.25 5.98
N ALA A 53 11.53 -10.46 6.17
CA ALA A 53 11.46 -9.01 6.26
C ALA A 53 11.00 -8.31 4.97
N ARG A 54 11.22 -8.95 3.81
CA ARG A 54 10.66 -8.53 2.50
C ARG A 54 9.13 -8.48 2.53
N HIS A 55 8.50 -9.41 3.25
CA HIS A 55 7.05 -9.61 3.34
C HIS A 55 6.43 -9.08 4.64
N GLU A 56 7.21 -8.98 5.70
CA GLU A 56 6.70 -8.57 7.01
C GLU A 56 7.64 -7.52 7.59
N ILE A 57 7.14 -6.31 7.84
CA ILE A 57 8.03 -5.24 8.33
C ILE A 57 8.65 -5.61 9.68
N PRO A 58 9.99 -5.64 9.81
CA PRO A 58 10.64 -5.97 11.07
C PRO A 58 10.67 -4.78 12.04
N LEU A 59 10.47 -5.08 13.31
CA LEU A 59 10.65 -4.21 14.45
C LEU A 59 11.63 -4.90 15.40
N LEU A 60 12.88 -4.45 15.35
CA LEU A 60 14.00 -5.00 16.10
C LEU A 60 14.12 -4.31 17.45
N ASP A 61 14.29 -5.08 18.52
CA ASP A 61 14.72 -4.58 19.81
C ASP A 61 16.25 -4.57 19.89
N THR A 62 16.85 -3.39 20.03
CA THR A 62 18.31 -3.24 20.05
C THR A 62 18.93 -3.76 21.34
N LYS A 63 18.17 -3.89 22.44
CA LYS A 63 18.67 -4.44 23.71
C LYS A 63 18.62 -5.96 23.74
N THR A 64 17.49 -6.56 23.36
CA THR A 64 17.33 -8.03 23.44
C THR A 64 17.75 -8.74 22.15
N GLY A 65 17.78 -8.02 21.02
CA GLY A 65 17.98 -8.62 19.70
C GLY A 65 16.72 -9.28 19.12
N GLU A 66 15.59 -9.26 19.84
CA GLU A 66 14.35 -9.86 19.35
C GLU A 66 13.75 -9.06 18.20
N VAL A 67 13.29 -9.75 17.15
CA VAL A 67 12.60 -9.13 16.01
C VAL A 67 11.13 -9.54 16.00
N THR A 68 10.26 -8.54 16.07
CA THR A 68 8.82 -8.71 15.83
C THR A 68 8.52 -8.35 14.38
N TYR A 69 7.71 -9.14 13.69
CA TYR A 69 7.45 -8.94 12.27
C TYR A 69 6.00 -8.57 11.95
N GLY A 70 5.84 -7.79 10.89
CA GLY A 70 4.60 -7.58 10.16
C GLY A 70 3.46 -7.04 11.00
N LEU A 71 2.29 -7.68 10.92
CA LEU A 71 1.11 -7.22 11.62
C LEU A 71 1.31 -7.19 13.16
N SER A 72 2.08 -8.14 13.70
CA SER A 72 2.40 -8.16 15.12
C SER A 72 3.26 -6.96 15.54
N ALA A 73 4.19 -6.53 14.69
CA ALA A 73 5.00 -5.33 14.94
C ALA A 73 4.12 -4.07 14.97
N LEU A 74 3.19 -3.93 14.01
CA LEU A 74 2.27 -2.81 13.95
C LEU A 74 1.32 -2.78 15.17
N PHE A 75 0.77 -3.92 15.55
CA PHE A 75 -0.06 -4.03 16.76
C PHE A 75 0.70 -3.71 18.04
N LEU A 76 1.98 -4.07 18.12
CA LEU A 76 2.81 -3.71 19.26
C LEU A 76 2.98 -2.19 19.34
N ILE A 77 3.36 -1.53 18.24
CA ILE A 77 3.55 -0.06 18.20
C ILE A 77 2.25 0.67 18.55
N ILE A 78 1.16 0.34 17.84
CA ILE A 78 -0.13 1.01 18.01
C ILE A 78 -0.71 0.69 19.39
N GLY A 79 -0.60 -0.56 19.84
CA GLY A 79 -1.13 -0.98 21.13
C GLY A 79 -0.43 -0.29 22.30
N GLU A 80 0.90 -0.15 22.26
CA GLU A 80 1.65 0.56 23.30
C GLU A 80 1.32 2.05 23.37
N ARG A 81 0.98 2.68 22.22
CA ARG A 81 0.66 4.11 22.15
C ARG A 81 -0.82 4.43 22.30
N MET A 82 -1.68 3.48 21.98
CA MET A 82 -3.13 3.57 22.13
C MET A 82 -3.62 2.34 22.91
N PRO A 83 -3.45 2.33 24.26
CA PRO A 83 -3.73 1.15 25.09
C PRO A 83 -5.16 0.62 24.97
N ILE A 84 -6.13 1.49 24.64
CA ILE A 84 -7.52 1.13 24.40
C ILE A 84 -7.70 0.06 23.31
N PHE A 85 -6.77 -0.04 22.35
CA PHE A 85 -6.81 -1.06 21.30
C PHE A 85 -6.05 -2.35 21.64
N LYS A 86 -5.31 -2.42 22.76
CA LYS A 86 -4.60 -3.66 23.15
C LYS A 86 -5.51 -4.88 23.27
N PRO A 87 -6.70 -4.82 23.88
CA PRO A 87 -7.61 -5.97 23.94
C PRO A 87 -8.04 -6.43 22.55
N LEU A 88 -8.29 -5.49 21.64
CA LEU A 88 -8.66 -5.77 20.26
C LEU A 88 -7.53 -6.49 19.52
N PHE A 89 -6.30 -5.99 19.62
CA PHE A 89 -5.14 -6.60 18.96
C PHE A 89 -4.75 -7.97 19.52
N ARG A 90 -5.09 -8.24 20.79
CA ARG A 90 -4.90 -9.55 21.44
C ARG A 90 -6.05 -10.53 21.16
N SER A 91 -7.19 -10.04 20.65
CA SER A 91 -8.35 -10.90 20.38
C SER A 91 -8.02 -11.96 19.33
N ARG A 92 -8.29 -13.23 19.66
CA ARG A 92 -8.12 -14.38 18.76
C ARG A 92 -8.94 -14.29 17.48
N TRP A 93 -10.01 -13.50 17.49
CA TRP A 93 -10.93 -13.34 16.35
C TRP A 93 -10.54 -12.17 15.45
N PHE A 94 -9.88 -11.15 16.02
CA PHE A 94 -9.53 -9.95 15.28
C PHE A 94 -8.29 -10.13 14.39
N ARG A 95 -7.25 -10.80 14.91
CA ARG A 95 -6.00 -11.04 14.17
C ARG A 95 -6.22 -11.81 12.85
N PRO A 96 -6.97 -12.93 12.80
CA PRO A 96 -7.18 -13.66 11.55
C PRO A 96 -8.06 -12.89 10.55
N LEU A 97 -8.88 -11.94 11.00
CA LEU A 97 -9.64 -11.07 10.09
C LEU A 97 -8.72 -10.05 9.40
N LEU A 98 -7.78 -9.47 10.14
CA LEU A 98 -6.91 -8.42 9.61
C LEU A 98 -5.67 -8.95 8.88
N TYR A 99 -5.24 -10.17 9.18
CA TYR A 99 -4.07 -10.77 8.56
C TYR A 99 -4.17 -10.92 7.03
N PRO A 100 -5.29 -11.39 6.44
CA PRO A 100 -5.47 -11.39 4.99
C PRO A 100 -5.39 -9.98 4.38
N LEU A 101 -5.99 -8.98 5.04
CA LEU A 101 -5.91 -7.59 4.58
C LEU A 101 -4.46 -7.09 4.59
N TYR A 102 -3.72 -7.40 5.66
CA TYR A 102 -2.29 -7.09 5.75
C TYR A 102 -1.52 -7.71 4.59
N GLN A 103 -1.75 -9.00 4.28
CA GLN A 103 -1.07 -9.68 3.18
C GLN A 103 -1.42 -9.09 1.81
N ILE A 104 -2.70 -8.75 1.58
CA ILE A 104 -3.13 -8.03 0.37
C ILE A 104 -2.33 -6.75 0.20
N ILE A 105 -2.21 -5.94 1.25
CA ILE A 105 -1.46 -4.67 1.19
C ILE A 105 0.02 -4.94 0.96
N THR A 106 0.64 -5.84 1.71
CA THR A 106 2.08 -6.09 1.62
C THR A 106 2.48 -6.58 0.23
N TYR A 107 1.84 -7.63 -0.29
CA TYR A 107 2.19 -8.20 -1.59
C TYR A 107 1.92 -7.25 -2.76
N ASN A 108 1.06 -6.25 -2.56
CA ASN A 108 0.69 -5.27 -3.58
C ASN A 108 1.22 -3.86 -3.30
N ARG A 109 2.06 -3.65 -2.26
CA ARG A 109 2.48 -2.30 -1.81
C ARG A 109 3.14 -1.47 -2.91
N ARG A 110 3.92 -2.10 -3.80
CA ARG A 110 4.54 -1.45 -4.96
C ARG A 110 3.53 -1.08 -6.05
N ILE A 111 2.53 -1.93 -6.26
CA ILE A 111 1.43 -1.66 -7.21
C ILE A 111 0.56 -0.50 -6.74
N ILE A 112 0.18 -0.54 -5.46
CA ILE A 112 -0.63 0.50 -4.81
C ILE A 112 0.14 1.83 -4.85
N ALA A 113 1.38 1.84 -4.38
CA ALA A 113 2.19 3.06 -4.31
C ALA A 113 2.71 3.55 -5.68
N GLY A 114 2.67 2.70 -6.72
CA GLY A 114 3.26 3.01 -8.03
C GLY A 114 4.78 3.07 -8.01
N SER A 115 5.44 2.25 -7.19
CA SER A 115 6.90 2.25 -7.07
C SER A 115 7.53 1.04 -7.79
N GLY A 116 8.73 1.25 -8.34
CA GLY A 116 9.51 0.22 -9.01
C GLY A 116 10.60 -0.37 -8.11
N ALA A 117 11.41 -1.26 -8.68
CA ALA A 117 12.62 -1.73 -8.03
C ALA A 117 13.60 -0.57 -7.76
N SER A 118 14.39 -0.73 -6.69
CA SER A 118 15.46 0.22 -6.35
C SER A 118 16.45 0.37 -7.51
N LYS A 119 16.93 1.59 -7.77
CA LYS A 119 18.03 1.85 -8.72
C LYS A 119 19.42 1.68 -8.08
N THR A 120 19.50 1.51 -6.75
CA THR A 120 20.75 1.63 -5.99
C THR A 120 20.83 0.61 -4.85
N GLY A 121 20.84 -0.69 -5.17
CA GLY A 121 21.13 -1.77 -4.19
C GLY A 121 20.04 -2.83 -4.02
N CYS A 122 20.12 -3.58 -2.91
CA CYS A 122 19.35 -4.78 -2.60
C CYS A 122 17.84 -4.61 -2.85
N ASP A 123 17.26 -5.39 -3.76
CA ASP A 123 15.83 -5.31 -4.07
C ASP A 123 15.01 -5.97 -2.95
N CYS A 124 14.57 -5.15 -1.99
CA CYS A 124 13.79 -5.60 -0.83
C CYS A 124 12.30 -5.82 -1.17
N ALA A 125 12.00 -6.13 -2.44
CA ALA A 125 10.64 -6.38 -2.92
C ALA A 125 10.05 -7.61 -2.22
N PRO A 126 8.76 -7.63 -1.85
CA PRO A 126 8.11 -8.90 -1.58
C PRO A 126 8.07 -9.73 -2.87
N ASP A 127 8.10 -11.06 -2.73
CA ASP A 127 7.90 -11.97 -3.86
C ASP A 127 6.49 -11.79 -4.44
N VAL A 128 6.34 -12.03 -5.74
CA VAL A 128 5.02 -11.93 -6.37
C VAL A 128 4.15 -13.10 -5.93
N ASN A 129 3.09 -12.79 -5.18
CA ASN A 129 2.05 -13.75 -4.84
C ASN A 129 0.82 -13.54 -5.72
N LEU A 130 0.60 -14.48 -6.65
CA LEU A 130 -0.49 -14.40 -7.64
C LEU A 130 -1.88 -14.38 -6.99
N PHE A 131 -2.08 -15.15 -5.92
CA PHE A 131 -3.36 -15.19 -5.21
C PHE A 131 -3.69 -13.82 -4.62
N TYR A 132 -2.78 -13.22 -3.85
CA TYR A 132 -3.00 -11.89 -3.27
C TYR A 132 -3.04 -10.78 -4.31
N ARG A 133 -2.39 -10.95 -5.47
CA ARG A 133 -2.46 -10.01 -6.58
C ARG A 133 -3.84 -9.98 -7.22
N TRP A 134 -4.39 -11.15 -7.56
CA TRP A 134 -5.74 -11.24 -8.12
C TRP A 134 -6.82 -10.85 -7.12
N LEU A 135 -6.65 -11.20 -5.84
CA LEU A 135 -7.54 -10.77 -4.78
C LEU A 135 -7.55 -9.24 -4.66
N TYR A 136 -6.37 -8.60 -4.68
CA TYR A 136 -6.27 -7.14 -4.68
C TYR A 136 -6.95 -6.50 -5.90
N ILE A 137 -6.64 -6.97 -7.11
CA ILE A 137 -7.24 -6.46 -8.35
C ILE A 137 -8.76 -6.55 -8.26
N SER A 138 -9.29 -7.72 -7.85
CA SER A 138 -10.73 -7.95 -7.75
C SER A 138 -11.39 -6.99 -6.77
N LEU A 139 -10.82 -6.83 -5.56
CA LEU A 139 -11.34 -5.91 -4.55
C LEU A 139 -11.28 -4.44 -5.01
N ALA A 140 -10.19 -4.03 -5.66
CA ALA A 140 -10.04 -2.67 -6.14
C ALA A 140 -11.00 -2.35 -7.29
N VAL A 141 -11.22 -3.30 -8.21
CA VAL A 141 -12.20 -3.15 -9.29
C VAL A 141 -13.62 -3.12 -8.77
N LEU A 142 -14.00 -4.06 -7.89
CA LEU A 142 -15.34 -4.09 -7.29
C LEU A 142 -15.60 -2.85 -6.45
N GLY A 143 -14.62 -2.41 -5.66
CA GLY A 143 -14.72 -1.17 -4.88
C GLY A 143 -14.83 0.06 -5.76
N GLY A 144 -14.02 0.17 -6.81
CA GLY A 144 -14.09 1.27 -7.78
C GLY A 144 -15.45 1.32 -8.49
N ALA A 145 -15.94 0.17 -8.96
CA ALA A 145 -17.25 0.05 -9.60
C ALA A 145 -18.38 0.45 -8.63
N ALA A 146 -18.38 -0.06 -7.40
CA ALA A 146 -19.40 0.28 -6.41
C ALA A 146 -19.41 1.78 -6.06
N LEU A 147 -18.23 2.40 -5.94
CA LEU A 147 -18.10 3.83 -5.60
C LEU A 147 -18.49 4.76 -6.75
N SER A 148 -18.18 4.36 -7.99
CA SER A 148 -18.49 5.15 -9.21
C SER A 148 -19.89 4.87 -9.77
N PHE A 149 -20.57 3.80 -9.36
CA PHE A 149 -21.88 3.42 -9.87
C PHE A 149 -22.93 4.54 -9.83
N PRO A 150 -23.09 5.30 -8.72
CA PRO A 150 -24.02 6.42 -8.70
C PRO A 150 -23.65 7.51 -9.71
N PHE A 151 -22.36 7.76 -9.90
CA PHE A 151 -21.87 8.77 -10.84
C PHE A 151 -22.15 8.36 -12.30
N TRP A 152 -22.04 7.07 -12.63
CA TRP A 152 -22.39 6.57 -13.96
C TRP A 152 -23.87 6.80 -14.28
N GLY A 153 -24.78 6.40 -13.39
CA GLY A 153 -26.22 6.50 -13.64
C GLY A 153 -26.77 7.92 -13.70
N HIS A 154 -26.17 8.86 -12.96
CA HIS A 154 -26.77 10.19 -12.74
C HIS A 154 -26.05 11.33 -13.47
N SER A 155 -24.81 11.15 -13.94
CA SER A 155 -24.00 12.23 -14.51
C SER A 155 -24.05 12.29 -16.05
N GLY A 156 -24.93 11.52 -16.70
CA GLY A 156 -25.09 11.50 -18.16
C GLY A 156 -23.77 11.28 -18.91
N LEU A 157 -23.46 12.15 -19.87
CA LEU A 157 -22.25 12.07 -20.69
C LEU A 157 -20.94 12.06 -19.86
N ALA A 158 -20.90 12.77 -18.73
CA ALA A 158 -19.70 12.78 -17.87
C ALA A 158 -19.45 11.41 -17.24
N GLY A 159 -20.52 10.71 -16.86
CA GLY A 159 -20.46 9.34 -16.34
C GLY A 159 -19.94 8.36 -17.40
N SER A 160 -20.52 8.41 -18.61
CA SER A 160 -20.07 7.58 -19.73
C SER A 160 -18.63 7.87 -20.13
N ALA A 161 -18.22 9.14 -20.20
CA ALA A 161 -16.84 9.53 -20.53
C ALA A 161 -15.84 8.93 -19.54
N PHE A 162 -16.12 9.01 -18.24
CA PHE A 162 -15.25 8.44 -17.20
C PHE A 162 -15.02 6.93 -17.37
N ILE A 163 -16.09 6.17 -17.63
CA ILE A 163 -16.00 4.71 -17.85
C ILE A 163 -15.26 4.39 -19.15
N ILE A 164 -15.60 5.06 -20.25
CA ILE A 164 -14.95 4.87 -21.55
C ILE A 164 -13.45 5.15 -21.44
N THR A 165 -13.03 6.20 -20.74
CA THR A 165 -11.60 6.49 -20.53
C THR A 165 -10.90 5.37 -19.78
N HIS A 166 -11.48 4.84 -18.70
CA HIS A 166 -10.84 3.74 -17.95
C HIS A 166 -10.79 2.44 -18.76
N LEU A 167 -11.81 2.14 -19.56
CA LEU A 167 -11.80 1.00 -20.49
C LEU A 167 -10.75 1.18 -21.59
N ALA A 168 -10.65 2.37 -22.18
CA ALA A 168 -9.65 2.68 -23.19
C ALA A 168 -8.21 2.54 -22.65
N ILE A 169 -7.96 2.99 -21.41
CA ILE A 169 -6.68 2.77 -20.74
C ILE A 169 -6.43 1.27 -20.53
N LEU A 170 -7.45 0.50 -20.13
CA LEU A 170 -7.30 -0.94 -19.92
C LEU A 170 -6.89 -1.68 -21.20
N LEU A 171 -7.32 -1.21 -22.38
CA LEU A 171 -6.90 -1.77 -23.67
C LEU A 171 -5.38 -1.65 -23.91
N ALA A 172 -4.70 -0.71 -23.24
CA ALA A 172 -3.24 -0.60 -23.33
C ALA A 172 -2.50 -1.82 -22.75
N ILE A 173 -3.19 -2.72 -22.03
CA ILE A 173 -2.64 -4.02 -21.58
C ILE A 173 -2.04 -4.83 -22.74
N ALA A 174 -2.56 -4.69 -23.95
CA ALA A 174 -2.08 -5.40 -25.13
C ALA A 174 -0.65 -5.01 -25.52
N PHE A 175 -0.21 -3.81 -25.13
CA PHE A 175 1.06 -3.21 -25.57
C PHE A 175 2.13 -3.17 -24.48
N VAL A 176 1.86 -3.71 -23.29
CA VAL A 176 2.80 -3.71 -22.16
C VAL A 176 3.31 -5.12 -21.84
N PRO A 177 4.62 -5.27 -21.54
CA PRO A 177 5.20 -6.57 -21.21
C PRO A 177 4.69 -7.09 -19.86
N LYS A 178 4.59 -6.22 -18.85
CA LYS A 178 4.17 -6.59 -17.48
C LYS A 178 2.65 -6.46 -17.30
N ARG A 179 1.89 -7.32 -17.99
CA ARG A 179 0.42 -7.25 -18.02
C ARG A 179 -0.25 -7.29 -16.64
N LEU A 180 0.21 -8.15 -15.74
CA LEU A 180 -0.38 -8.29 -14.41
C LEU A 180 -0.11 -7.06 -13.51
N ASP A 181 1.07 -6.46 -13.63
CA ASP A 181 1.40 -5.21 -12.93
C ASP A 181 0.59 -4.05 -13.50
N PHE A 182 0.41 -4.01 -14.83
CA PHE A 182 -0.44 -3.03 -15.51
C PHE A 182 -1.88 -3.08 -15.01
N VAL A 183 -2.50 -4.26 -14.97
CA VAL A 183 -3.87 -4.42 -14.46
C VAL A 183 -3.95 -4.02 -12.98
N GLY A 184 -2.96 -4.37 -12.17
CA GLY A 184 -2.87 -3.94 -10.78
C GLY A 184 -2.81 -2.41 -10.63
N HIS A 185 -1.97 -1.75 -11.43
CA HIS A 185 -1.87 -0.29 -11.44
C HIS A 185 -3.16 0.36 -11.92
N TRP A 186 -3.76 -0.15 -12.99
CA TRP A 186 -5.06 0.31 -13.48
C TRP A 186 -6.15 0.17 -12.42
N ALA A 187 -6.26 -0.97 -11.74
CA ALA A 187 -7.24 -1.19 -10.68
C ALA A 187 -7.04 -0.20 -9.52
N THR A 188 -5.78 0.10 -9.18
CA THR A 188 -5.44 1.12 -8.17
C THR A 188 -5.90 2.50 -8.59
N VAL A 189 -5.60 2.92 -9.82
CA VAL A 189 -6.00 4.23 -10.35
C VAL A 189 -7.52 4.33 -10.41
N PHE A 190 -8.20 3.30 -10.91
CA PHE A 190 -9.66 3.25 -10.98
C PHE A 190 -10.32 3.35 -9.60
N LEU A 191 -9.82 2.61 -8.60
CA LEU A 191 -10.32 2.72 -7.23
C LEU A 191 -10.13 4.14 -6.68
N ALA A 192 -8.93 4.70 -6.84
CA ALA A 192 -8.60 6.02 -6.29
C ALA A 192 -9.42 7.14 -6.94
N THR A 193 -9.62 7.10 -8.26
CA THR A 193 -10.43 8.09 -8.99
C THR A 193 -11.91 7.94 -8.66
N SER A 194 -12.39 6.71 -8.43
CA SER A 194 -13.76 6.44 -7.96
C SER A 194 -14.01 6.98 -6.55
N ILE A 195 -13.01 6.92 -5.64
CA ILE A 195 -13.08 7.55 -4.32
C ILE A 195 -13.22 9.08 -4.48
N VAL A 196 -12.41 9.70 -5.34
CA VAL A 196 -12.49 11.14 -5.61
C VAL A 196 -13.88 11.54 -6.12
N LEU A 197 -14.43 10.78 -7.07
CA LEU A 197 -15.80 11.01 -7.56
C LEU A 197 -16.84 10.92 -6.45
N ARG A 198 -16.71 9.94 -5.55
CA ARG A 198 -17.65 9.75 -4.44
C ARG A 198 -17.61 10.90 -3.43
N LEU A 199 -16.44 11.53 -3.26
CA LEU A 199 -16.27 12.68 -2.36
C LEU A 199 -16.81 14.00 -2.95
N MET A 200 -17.13 14.04 -4.25
CA MET A 200 -17.64 15.24 -4.95
C MET A 200 -19.00 14.99 -5.62
N PRO A 201 -20.06 14.63 -4.86
CA PRO A 201 -21.38 14.39 -5.44
C PRO A 201 -21.99 15.69 -5.99
N GLY A 202 -22.71 15.60 -7.12
CA GLY A 202 -23.52 16.70 -7.66
C GLY A 202 -22.83 17.67 -8.62
N VAL A 203 -21.53 17.49 -8.92
CA VAL A 203 -20.75 18.39 -9.80
C VAL A 203 -20.22 17.66 -11.03
N GLY A 204 -21.11 16.93 -11.73
CA GLY A 204 -20.81 15.95 -12.80
C GLY A 204 -19.51 16.18 -13.59
N TRP A 205 -19.45 17.23 -14.40
CA TRP A 205 -18.29 17.51 -15.25
C TRP A 205 -17.03 17.96 -14.48
N LEU A 206 -17.19 18.75 -13.42
CA LEU A 206 -16.05 19.15 -12.58
C LEU A 206 -15.45 17.93 -11.87
N ALA A 207 -16.30 17.07 -11.30
CA ALA A 207 -15.89 15.84 -10.64
C ALA A 207 -15.21 14.88 -11.63
N ALA A 208 -15.75 14.69 -12.84
CA ALA A 208 -15.11 13.92 -13.90
C ALA A 208 -13.74 14.52 -14.28
N GLY A 209 -13.66 15.84 -14.48
CA GLY A 209 -12.40 16.52 -14.82
C GLY A 209 -11.33 16.35 -13.75
N VAL A 210 -11.68 16.54 -12.48
CA VAL A 210 -10.76 16.33 -11.34
C VAL A 210 -10.33 14.88 -11.25
N ALA A 211 -11.25 13.93 -11.36
CA ALA A 211 -10.95 12.51 -11.30
C ALA A 211 -10.05 12.07 -12.47
N LEU A 212 -10.30 12.52 -13.69
CA LEU A 212 -9.48 12.20 -14.86
C LEU A 212 -8.11 12.88 -14.82
N GLY A 213 -8.03 14.13 -14.34
CA GLY A 213 -6.76 14.82 -14.10
C GLY A 213 -5.91 14.09 -13.07
N PHE A 214 -6.52 13.65 -11.97
CA PHE A 214 -5.87 12.83 -10.95
C PHE A 214 -5.44 11.47 -11.52
N ALA A 215 -6.27 10.82 -12.34
CA ALA A 215 -5.93 9.58 -13.04
C ALA A 215 -4.68 9.77 -13.91
N GLY A 216 -4.65 10.83 -14.72
CA GLY A 216 -3.53 11.18 -15.59
C GLY A 216 -2.23 11.38 -14.80
N TRP A 217 -2.28 12.12 -13.68
CA TRP A 217 -1.15 12.28 -12.78
C TRP A 217 -0.67 10.95 -12.20
N MET A 218 -1.58 10.08 -11.76
CA MET A 218 -1.23 8.76 -11.24
C MET A 218 -0.59 7.86 -12.31
N TRP A 219 -1.07 7.91 -13.54
CA TRP A 219 -0.52 7.16 -14.67
C TRP A 219 0.86 7.66 -15.08
N TRP A 220 1.06 8.98 -15.15
CA TRP A 220 2.38 9.57 -15.41
C TRP A 220 3.43 8.98 -14.46
N ARG A 221 3.14 8.94 -13.15
CA ARG A 221 4.07 8.44 -12.13
C ARG A 221 4.35 6.93 -12.22
N ARG A 222 3.55 6.18 -12.97
CA ARG A 222 3.65 4.71 -13.09
C ARG A 222 4.19 4.27 -14.45
N TRP A 223 4.29 5.17 -15.43
CA TRP A 223 4.63 4.84 -16.81
C TRP A 223 6.03 4.22 -16.96
N ASP A 224 7.01 4.73 -16.23
CA ASP A 224 8.38 4.22 -16.24
C ASP A 224 8.51 2.83 -15.62
N LYS A 225 7.50 2.35 -14.87
CA LYS A 225 7.50 1.04 -14.21
C LYS A 225 6.95 -0.08 -15.10
N LEU A 226 6.25 0.31 -16.16
CA LEU A 226 5.54 -0.57 -17.08
C LEU A 226 6.32 -0.90 -18.35
N ARG A 227 7.43 -0.19 -18.58
CA ARG A 227 8.47 -0.56 -19.54
C ARG A 227 9.35 -1.68 -18.96
#